data_AF-A0A162FTN7-F1
#
_entry.id   AF-A0A162FTN7-F1
#
_cell.length_a   1.000
_cell.length_b   1.000
_cell.length_c   1.000
_cell.angle_alpha   90.00
_cell.angle_beta   90.00
_cell.angle_gamma   90.00
#
_symmetry.space_group_name_H-M   'P 1'
#
loop_
_entity.id
_entity.type
_entity.pdbx_description
1 polymer ?
#
loop_
_entity_poly.entity_id
_entity_poly.type
_entity_poly.pdbx_seq_one_letter_code
_entity_poly.pdbx_strand_id
1 'polypeptide(L)'
;MRSSLAKLFSRGQKPRKRFDRNRNSGRRSISDISNWRQEPVGEHEEHLVIRYGSIANDEITTYPIIARVGRPGQHKFPVEVLCDNEEQRKTLQRQLGFYLNELPADRGILSLEDIWDYQRYHCGTSANIYGKCHWGYRAVEGDIEAPEQSTGND
;
A
#
# COMPACT_ATOMS: atom_id res chain seq x y z
N MET A 1 -77.30 -11.37 -13.16
CA MET A 1 -77.54 -10.13 -12.36
C MET A 1 -76.64 -10.18 -11.12
N ARG A 2 -75.95 -9.06 -10.83
CA ARG A 2 -75.18 -8.71 -9.60
C ARG A 2 -73.84 -9.48 -9.42
N SER A 3 -72.67 -8.89 -9.68
CA SER A 3 -71.92 -7.85 -8.91
C SER A 3 -71.60 -8.36 -7.48
N SER A 4 -70.40 -8.30 -6.89
CA SER A 4 -69.21 -7.49 -7.12
C SER A 4 -68.08 -7.88 -6.12
N LEU A 5 -66.85 -7.43 -6.41
CA LEU A 5 -65.81 -6.88 -5.50
C LEU A 5 -65.02 -7.75 -4.49
N ALA A 6 -63.70 -7.86 -4.73
CA ALA A 6 -62.58 -7.35 -3.90
C ALA A 6 -61.26 -7.97 -4.41
N LYS A 7 -60.42 -7.34 -5.26
CA LYS A 7 -59.39 -6.30 -5.01
C LYS A 7 -58.45 -6.56 -3.83
N LEU A 8 -57.14 -6.50 -4.17
CA LEU A 8 -55.95 -6.17 -3.36
C LEU A 8 -55.23 -7.34 -2.65
N PHE A 9 -54.11 -7.79 -3.20
CA PHE A 9 -52.78 -7.26 -2.84
C PHE A 9 -51.70 -7.86 -3.75
N SER A 10 -51.08 -6.99 -4.55
CA SER A 10 -49.85 -7.27 -5.28
C SER A 10 -48.69 -7.44 -4.30
N ARG A 11 -48.04 -8.60 -4.31
CA ARG A 11 -46.63 -8.73 -3.88
C ARG A 11 -45.82 -9.22 -5.08
N GLY A 12 -45.31 -8.26 -5.83
CA GLY A 12 -44.31 -8.51 -6.86
C GLY A 12 -43.05 -9.10 -6.23
N GLN A 13 -42.88 -10.41 -6.37
CA GLN A 13 -41.58 -11.04 -6.15
C GLN A 13 -40.70 -10.68 -7.33
N LYS A 14 -39.79 -9.71 -7.13
CA LYS A 14 -38.70 -9.45 -8.06
C LYS A 14 -37.83 -10.71 -8.14
N PRO A 15 -37.48 -11.20 -9.34
CA PRO A 15 -36.55 -12.31 -9.46
C PRO A 15 -35.20 -11.88 -8.88
N ARG A 16 -34.74 -12.59 -7.84
CA ARG A 16 -33.38 -12.44 -7.32
C ARG A 16 -32.45 -12.84 -8.46
N LYS A 17 -31.79 -11.86 -9.09
CA LYS A 17 -30.67 -12.10 -9.98
C LYS A 17 -29.66 -12.94 -9.21
N ARG A 18 -29.60 -14.24 -9.49
CA ARG A 18 -28.48 -15.10 -9.14
C ARG A 18 -27.27 -14.48 -9.82
N PHE A 19 -26.38 -13.90 -9.03
CA PHE A 19 -25.07 -13.50 -9.50
C PHE A 19 -24.30 -14.81 -9.69
N ASP A 20 -24.41 -15.38 -10.89
CA ASP A 20 -23.55 -16.48 -11.34
C ASP A 20 -22.12 -15.93 -11.34
N ARG A 21 -21.39 -16.22 -10.26
CA ARG A 21 -19.94 -16.08 -10.21
C ARG A 21 -19.36 -17.16 -11.12
N ASN A 22 -19.36 -16.88 -12.42
CA ASN A 22 -18.54 -17.57 -13.39
C ASN A 22 -17.06 -17.25 -13.11
N ARG A 23 -16.49 -17.90 -12.09
CA ARG A 23 -15.04 -17.93 -11.83
C ARG A 23 -14.42 -18.95 -12.79
N ASN A 24 -14.35 -18.57 -14.05
CA ASN A 24 -13.43 -19.17 -15.00
C ASN A 24 -12.47 -18.09 -15.51
N SER A 25 -11.64 -17.59 -14.60
CA SER A 25 -10.42 -16.88 -14.95
C SER A 25 -9.28 -17.78 -14.51
N GLY A 26 -8.49 -18.26 -15.47
CA GLY A 26 -7.37 -19.16 -15.25
C GLY A 26 -6.54 -18.73 -14.04
N ARG A 27 -6.03 -19.72 -13.30
CA ARG A 27 -5.03 -19.53 -12.25
C ARG A 27 -3.80 -18.85 -12.88
N ARG A 28 -3.81 -17.52 -12.98
CA ARG A 28 -2.59 -16.74 -12.93
C ARG A 28 -2.00 -17.01 -11.55
N SER A 29 -0.72 -17.34 -11.54
CA SER A 29 -0.02 -17.56 -10.27
C SER A 29 -0.20 -16.32 -9.40
N ILE A 30 -0.33 -16.47 -8.08
CA ILE A 30 -0.41 -15.32 -7.16
C ILE A 30 0.83 -14.40 -7.32
N SER A 31 1.93 -14.94 -7.86
CA SER A 31 3.12 -14.19 -8.26
C SER A 31 2.90 -13.24 -9.45
N ASP A 32 1.86 -13.42 -10.27
CA ASP A 32 1.52 -12.51 -11.39
C ASP A 32 0.65 -11.32 -10.95
N ILE A 33 0.17 -11.32 -9.70
CA ILE A 33 -0.78 -10.32 -9.16
C ILE A 33 -0.05 -9.28 -8.29
N SER A 34 1.25 -9.45 -8.03
CA SER A 34 2.01 -8.47 -7.26
C SER A 34 2.30 -7.20 -8.08
N ASN A 35 1.93 -6.05 -7.54
CA ASN A 35 2.27 -4.72 -8.03
C ASN A 35 3.74 -4.37 -7.78
N TRP A 36 4.55 -5.26 -7.21
CA TRP A 36 5.97 -5.03 -6.93
C TRP A 36 6.85 -6.15 -7.47
N ARG A 37 8.12 -5.83 -7.70
CA ARG A 37 9.19 -6.77 -8.08
C ARG A 37 10.48 -6.41 -7.36
N GLN A 38 11.33 -7.41 -7.11
CA GLN A 38 12.61 -7.18 -6.46
C GLN A 38 13.60 -6.58 -7.46
N GLU A 39 14.05 -5.35 -7.21
CA GLU A 39 14.99 -4.60 -8.04
C GLU A 39 15.76 -3.59 -7.18
N PRO A 40 16.99 -3.20 -7.58
CA PRO A 40 17.71 -2.11 -6.91
C PRO A 40 16.90 -0.81 -6.92
N VAL A 41 16.97 -0.05 -5.83
CA VAL A 41 16.33 1.26 -5.68
C VAL A 41 17.44 2.26 -5.36
N GLY A 42 17.52 3.36 -6.12
CA GLY A 42 18.54 4.38 -5.91
C GLY A 42 18.39 5.04 -4.54
N GLU A 43 19.45 5.03 -3.74
CA GLU A 43 19.44 5.63 -2.39
C GLU A 43 19.21 7.15 -2.41
N HIS A 44 19.63 7.82 -3.48
CA HIS A 44 19.47 9.27 -3.65
C HIS A 44 18.20 9.65 -4.41
N GLU A 45 17.40 8.67 -4.83
CA GLU A 45 16.14 8.90 -5.53
C GLU A 45 14.97 8.97 -4.54
N GLU A 46 13.81 9.44 -5.01
CA GLU A 46 12.57 9.41 -4.23
C GLU A 46 12.20 7.94 -3.93
N HIS A 47 12.20 7.56 -2.66
CA HIS A 47 11.88 6.19 -2.25
C HIS A 47 11.18 6.14 -0.90
N LEU A 48 10.42 5.07 -0.69
CA LEU A 48 9.92 4.69 0.63
C LEU A 48 10.94 3.77 1.29
N VAL A 49 11.03 3.85 2.61
CA VAL A 49 11.90 3.03 3.45
C VAL A 49 11.05 2.23 4.41
N ILE A 50 11.34 0.94 4.56
CA ILE A 50 10.68 0.08 5.53
C ILE A 50 11.69 -0.28 6.60
N ARG A 51 11.38 0.09 7.85
CA ARG A 51 12.17 -0.24 9.03
C ARG A 51 11.52 -1.37 9.82
N TYR A 52 12.34 -2.19 10.48
CA TYR A 52 11.87 -3.28 11.31
C TYR A 52 12.21 -3.04 12.78
N GLY A 53 11.20 -2.97 13.65
CA GLY A 53 11.37 -2.72 15.08
C GLY A 53 10.03 -2.68 15.80
N SER A 54 10.02 -2.56 17.12
CA SER A 54 8.78 -2.45 17.89
C SER A 54 8.90 -1.32 18.91
N ILE A 55 7.94 -0.39 18.89
CA ILE A 55 7.93 0.78 19.79
C ILE A 55 7.85 0.37 21.27
N ALA A 56 7.35 -0.83 21.55
CA ALA A 56 7.31 -1.36 22.90
C ALA A 56 8.70 -1.76 23.45
N ASN A 57 9.66 -2.04 22.58
CA ASN A 57 10.93 -2.67 22.95
C ASN A 57 12.16 -1.83 22.60
N ASP A 58 12.05 -0.94 21.60
CA ASP A 58 13.18 -0.31 20.95
C ASP A 58 12.92 1.20 20.70
N GLU A 59 13.97 2.01 20.64
CA GLU A 59 13.87 3.41 20.20
C GLU A 59 13.65 3.48 18.68
N ILE A 60 12.66 4.26 18.22
CA ILE A 60 12.29 4.36 16.79
C ILE A 60 13.47 4.71 15.86
N THR A 61 14.41 5.49 16.36
CA THR A 61 15.61 5.94 15.63
C THR A 61 16.61 4.84 15.35
N THR A 62 16.54 3.70 16.04
CA THR A 62 17.52 2.59 15.90
C THR A 62 17.06 1.49 14.96
N TYR A 63 15.84 1.58 14.41
CA TYR A 63 15.29 0.47 13.62
C TYR A 63 16.05 0.29 12.31
N PRO A 64 16.60 -0.90 12.03
CA PRO A 64 17.29 -1.17 10.78
C PRO A 64 16.32 -1.03 9.60
N ILE A 65 16.82 -0.46 8.51
CA ILE A 65 16.11 -0.45 7.22
C ILE A 65 16.21 -1.87 6.64
N ILE A 66 15.06 -2.49 6.37
CA ILE A 66 14.98 -3.84 5.83
C ILE A 66 14.56 -3.86 4.35
N ALA A 67 14.05 -2.75 3.82
CA ALA A 67 13.77 -2.58 2.41
C ALA A 67 13.65 -1.12 1.98
N ARG A 68 13.85 -0.88 0.68
CA ARG A 68 13.47 0.35 -0.01
C ARG A 68 12.45 0.03 -1.10
N VAL A 69 11.47 0.91 -1.30
CA VAL A 69 10.48 0.81 -2.37
C VAL A 69 10.58 2.08 -3.21
N GLY A 70 11.03 1.93 -4.46
CA GLY A 70 11.13 3.06 -5.37
C GLY A 70 9.78 3.45 -5.93
N ARG A 71 9.72 4.66 -6.51
CA ARG A 71 8.56 5.13 -7.26
C ARG A 71 8.18 4.11 -8.35
N PRO A 72 6.89 3.83 -8.56
CA PRO A 72 6.50 2.83 -9.55
C PRO A 72 6.87 3.30 -10.96
N GLY A 73 7.44 2.40 -11.74
CA GLY A 73 7.61 2.61 -13.18
C GLY A 73 6.32 2.30 -13.94
N GLN A 74 6.44 1.83 -15.18
CA GLN A 74 5.27 1.55 -16.02
C GLN A 74 4.35 0.44 -15.50
N HIS A 75 4.85 -0.50 -14.69
CA HIS A 75 4.10 -1.72 -14.37
C HIS A 75 4.18 -2.20 -12.92
N LYS A 76 5.25 -1.91 -12.17
CA LYS A 76 5.45 -2.38 -10.81
C LYS A 76 6.32 -1.41 -9.99
N PHE A 77 6.18 -1.48 -8.67
CA PHE A 77 7.11 -0.90 -7.70
C PHE A 77 8.43 -1.71 -7.69
N PRO A 78 9.59 -1.08 -7.92
CA PRO A 78 10.87 -1.69 -7.62
C PRO A 78 11.07 -1.77 -6.10
N VAL A 79 11.49 -2.92 -5.60
CA VAL A 79 11.73 -3.15 -4.17
C VAL A 79 13.13 -3.72 -3.96
N GLU A 80 13.95 -2.97 -3.25
CA GLU A 80 15.25 -3.43 -2.78
C GLU A 80 15.06 -4.06 -1.40
N VAL A 81 15.39 -5.35 -1.25
CA VAL A 81 15.32 -6.07 0.02
C VAL A 81 16.70 -6.07 0.66
N LEU A 82 16.81 -5.53 1.88
CA LEU A 82 18.08 -5.34 2.59
C LEU A 82 18.26 -6.26 3.80
N CYS A 83 17.26 -7.11 4.10
CA CYS A 83 17.32 -8.03 5.24
C CYS A 83 17.74 -9.46 4.87
N ASP A 84 18.65 -10.02 5.66
CA ASP A 84 19.04 -11.43 5.59
C ASP A 84 18.23 -12.35 6.50
N ASN A 85 17.63 -11.79 7.57
CA ASN A 85 16.83 -12.55 8.52
C ASN A 85 15.50 -13.04 7.89
N GLU A 86 15.20 -14.33 8.07
CA GLU A 86 14.02 -14.97 7.48
C GLU A 86 12.69 -14.43 8.05
N GLU A 87 12.62 -14.12 9.34
CA GLU A 87 11.42 -13.54 9.97
C GLU A 87 11.16 -12.13 9.42
N GLN A 88 12.20 -11.31 9.30
CA GLN A 88 12.11 -9.98 8.71
C GLN A 88 11.62 -10.06 7.26
N ARG A 89 12.19 -10.98 6.47
CA ARG A 89 11.79 -11.22 5.07
C ARG A 89 10.33 -11.65 4.94
N LYS A 90 9.87 -12.59 5.76
CA LYS A 90 8.46 -13.03 5.77
C LYS A 90 7.52 -11.90 6.17
N THR A 91 7.90 -11.09 7.15
CA THR A 91 7.12 -9.94 7.58
C THR A 91 7.05 -8.90 6.47
N LEU A 92 8.18 -8.57 5.86
CA LEU A 92 8.28 -7.66 4.73
C LEU A 92 7.38 -8.09 3.56
N GLN A 93 7.45 -9.36 3.16
CA GLN A 93 6.62 -9.87 2.05
C GLN A 93 5.13 -9.74 2.33
N ARG A 94 4.69 -10.01 3.57
CA ARG A 94 3.29 -9.80 3.97
C ARG A 94 2.91 -8.32 3.92
N GLN A 95 3.78 -7.43 4.39
CA GLN A 95 3.55 -5.99 4.37
C GLN A 95 3.44 -5.44 2.95
N LEU A 96 4.37 -5.82 2.06
CA LEU A 96 4.32 -5.45 0.64
C LEU A 96 3.07 -6.03 -0.04
N GLY A 97 2.71 -7.27 0.28
CA GLY A 97 1.48 -7.91 -0.17
C GLY A 97 0.24 -7.09 0.17
N PHE A 98 0.10 -6.75 1.45
CA PHE A 98 -1.04 -6.00 1.95
C PHE A 98 -1.10 -4.58 1.41
N TYR A 99 -0.04 -3.78 1.59
CA TYR A 99 -0.06 -2.34 1.29
C TYR A 99 0.00 -2.02 -0.20
N LEU A 100 0.64 -2.85 -1.02
CA LEU A 100 0.77 -2.59 -2.45
C LEU A 100 -0.26 -3.34 -3.29
N ASN A 101 -1.02 -4.29 -2.73
CA ASN A 101 -1.99 -5.09 -3.48
C ASN A 101 -3.37 -5.13 -2.82
N GLU A 102 -3.48 -5.74 -1.64
CA GLU A 102 -4.78 -6.02 -1.00
C GLU A 102 -5.51 -4.73 -0.63
N LEU A 103 -4.84 -3.83 0.08
CA LEU A 103 -5.43 -2.59 0.58
C LEU A 103 -5.82 -1.62 -0.56
N PRO A 104 -5.00 -1.39 -1.60
CA PRO A 104 -5.43 -0.66 -2.79
C PRO A 104 -6.65 -1.27 -3.47
N ALA A 105 -6.67 -2.60 -3.67
CA ALA A 105 -7.77 -3.29 -4.31
C ALA A 105 -9.08 -3.13 -3.53
N ASP A 106 -9.03 -3.27 -2.20
CA ASP A 106 -10.18 -3.06 -1.31
C ASP A 106 -10.68 -1.61 -1.31
N ARG A 107 -9.79 -0.65 -1.55
CA ARG A 107 -10.11 0.79 -1.66
C ARG A 107 -10.51 1.22 -3.07
N GLY A 108 -10.47 0.32 -4.05
CA GLY A 108 -10.73 0.64 -5.45
C GLY A 108 -9.65 1.52 -6.10
N ILE A 109 -8.44 1.54 -5.54
CA ILE A 109 -7.28 2.24 -6.09
C ILE A 109 -6.63 1.33 -7.13
N LEU A 110 -6.59 1.77 -8.39
CA LEU A 110 -6.16 0.94 -9.52
C LEU A 110 -4.85 1.41 -10.17
N SER A 111 -4.47 2.68 -10.02
CA SER A 111 -3.24 3.19 -10.59
C SER A 111 -2.07 3.06 -9.60
N LEU A 112 -0.88 2.78 -10.11
CA LEU A 112 0.32 2.67 -9.26
C LEU A 112 0.71 4.02 -8.64
N GLU A 113 0.48 5.13 -9.33
CA GLU A 113 0.71 6.48 -8.80
C GLU A 113 -0.23 6.78 -7.62
N ASP A 114 -1.52 6.43 -7.70
CA ASP A 114 -2.44 6.61 -6.57
C ASP A 114 -2.03 5.74 -5.36
N ILE A 115 -1.50 4.53 -5.61
CA ILE A 115 -0.96 3.66 -4.56
C ILE A 115 0.28 4.30 -3.93
N TRP A 116 1.15 4.89 -4.75
CA TRP A 116 2.34 5.61 -4.30
C TRP A 116 1.97 6.79 -3.39
N ASP A 117 1.05 7.64 -3.84
CA ASP A 117 0.57 8.78 -3.09
C ASP A 117 -0.10 8.37 -1.77
N TYR A 118 -0.90 7.30 -1.81
CA TYR A 118 -1.46 6.71 -0.61
C TYR A 118 -0.38 6.25 0.37
N GLN A 119 0.67 5.58 -0.13
CA GLN A 119 1.72 5.05 0.73
C GLN A 119 2.59 6.18 1.33
N ARG A 120 2.84 7.25 0.57
CA ARG A 120 3.47 8.47 1.07
C ARG A 120 2.66 9.10 2.19
N TYR A 121 1.35 9.25 1.99
CA TYR A 121 0.44 9.72 3.03
C TYR A 121 0.47 8.82 4.27
N HIS A 122 0.43 7.49 4.08
CA HIS A 122 0.44 6.50 5.15
C HIS A 122 1.66 6.63 6.08
N CYS A 123 2.83 6.98 5.54
CA CYS A 123 4.06 7.18 6.32
C CYS A 123 3.90 8.19 7.47
N GLY A 124 3.03 9.20 7.30
CA GLY A 124 2.74 10.22 8.30
C GLY A 124 1.60 9.87 9.27
N THR A 125 0.93 8.74 9.09
CA THR A 125 -0.23 8.36 9.90
C THR A 125 0.17 7.61 11.17
N SER A 126 -0.62 7.75 12.24
CA SER A 126 -0.43 6.94 13.45
C SER A 126 -0.61 5.44 13.20
N ALA A 127 -1.30 5.02 12.13
CA ALA A 127 -1.40 3.62 11.75
C ALA A 127 -0.02 2.98 11.49
N ASN A 128 0.96 3.78 11.09
CA ASN A 128 2.33 3.37 10.81
C ASN A 128 3.13 2.97 12.06
N ILE A 129 2.64 3.28 13.26
CA ILE A 129 3.30 2.95 14.53
C ILE A 129 2.94 1.54 15.02
N TYR A 130 1.89 0.94 14.47
CA TYR A 130 1.40 -0.37 14.89
C TYR A 130 2.09 -1.49 14.12
N GLY A 131 2.61 -2.47 14.85
CA GLY A 131 3.27 -3.64 14.28
C GLY A 131 4.79 -3.50 14.26
N LYS A 132 5.44 -4.41 13.52
CA LYS A 132 6.91 -4.49 13.46
C LYS A 132 7.54 -3.75 12.27
N CYS A 133 6.74 -3.28 11.33
CA CYS A 133 7.21 -2.65 10.10
C CYS A 133 6.71 -1.21 10.03
N HIS A 134 7.66 -0.28 9.87
CA HIS A 134 7.40 1.15 9.87
C HIS A 134 7.84 1.73 8.53
N TRP A 135 6.90 2.34 7.83
CA TRP A 135 7.11 3.01 6.54
C TRP A 135 7.60 4.44 6.76
N GLY A 136 8.62 4.85 6.02
CA GLY A 136 9.05 6.23 5.93
C GLY A 136 9.15 6.65 4.48
N TYR A 137 9.15 7.95 4.25
CA TYR A 137 9.33 8.54 2.93
C TYR A 137 10.64 9.33 2.90
N ARG A 138 11.45 9.12 1.86
CA ARG A 138 12.66 9.86 1.57
C ARG A 138 12.45 10.62 0.26
N ALA A 139 12.50 11.94 0.34
CA ALA A 139 12.55 12.79 -0.85
C ALA A 139 13.96 12.77 -1.45
N VAL A 140 14.07 13.13 -2.72
CA VAL A 140 15.35 13.34 -3.41
C VAL A 140 16.18 14.36 -2.62
N GLU A 141 17.46 14.08 -2.38
CA GLU A 141 18.40 15.09 -1.89
C GLU A 141 18.71 16.07 -3.01
N GLY A 142 17.93 17.15 -3.06
CA GLY A 142 18.09 18.29 -3.96
C GLY A 142 17.00 19.30 -3.66
N ASP A 143 17.40 20.53 -3.32
CA ASP A 143 16.57 21.71 -3.00
C ASP A 143 16.25 21.98 -1.51
N ILE A 144 17.21 21.76 -0.61
CA ILE A 144 17.29 22.59 0.60
C ILE A 144 18.56 23.43 0.48
N GLU A 145 18.48 24.54 -0.26
CA GLU A 145 19.39 25.67 -0.02
C GLU A 145 19.16 26.09 1.43
N ALA A 146 20.11 25.73 2.31
CA ALA A 146 20.15 26.28 3.65
C ALA A 146 20.19 27.81 3.53
N PRO A 147 19.36 28.58 4.27
CA PRO A 147 19.47 30.02 4.26
C PRO A 147 20.88 30.39 4.74
N GLU A 148 21.66 31.02 3.85
CA GLU A 148 22.97 31.57 4.17
C GLU A 148 22.84 32.41 5.44
N GLN A 149 23.51 31.96 6.51
CA GLN A 149 23.70 32.74 7.72
C GLN A 149 24.52 33.97 7.32
N SER A 150 23.81 35.09 7.08
CA SER A 150 24.40 36.42 6.92
C SER A 150 25.27 36.69 8.15
N THR A 151 26.58 36.58 7.96
CA THR A 151 27.58 37.02 8.94
C THR A 151 27.62 38.54 8.86
N GLY A 152 26.74 39.17 9.63
CA GLY A 152 26.85 40.59 9.96
C GLY A 152 28.12 40.78 10.80
N ASN A 153 29.17 41.31 10.18
CA ASN A 153 30.30 41.90 10.89
C ASN A 153 29.86 43.22 11.51
N ASP A 154 29.96 43.32 12.82
CA ASP A 154 30.10 44.58 13.57
C ASP A 154 31.53 45.13 13.43
#